data_AF-A0A8T6U6S8-F1
#
_entry.id   AF-A0A8T6U6S8-F1
#
_cell.length_a   1.000
_cell.length_b   1.000
_cell.length_c   1.000
_cell.angle_alpha   90.00
_cell.angle_beta   90.00
_cell.angle_gamma   90.00
#
_symmetry.space_group_name_H-M   'P 1'
#
loop_
_entity.id
_entity.type
_entity.pdbx_description
1 polymer ?
#
loop_
_entity_poly.entity_id
_entity_poly.type
_entity_poly.pdbx_seq_one_letter_code
_entity_poly.pdbx_strand_id
1 'polypeptide(L)'
;FLKSQDIEFLFKFQSPPNFAIIVPSRRFDGTNALVRMPVDLMETHYDEDSYRIHMRTAQKKTRNASLVFVRRIMMDVDNMDDLNFLLENNEKPEIVKRIESSN
;
A
#
# COMPACT_ATOMS: atom_id res chain seq x y z
N PHE A 1 7.79 -8.71 -4.24
CA PHE A 1 7.52 -9.02 -2.82
C PHE A 1 8.02 -7.92 -1.90
N LEU A 2 7.23 -7.53 -0.89
CA LEU A 2 7.57 -6.56 0.14
C LEU A 2 8.90 -6.88 0.85
N LYS A 3 9.71 -5.85 1.11
CA LYS A 3 10.97 -5.93 1.87
C LYS A 3 11.01 -4.89 2.98
N SER A 4 11.84 -5.10 4.00
CA SER A 4 12.01 -4.14 5.10
C SER A 4 12.43 -2.74 4.61
N GLN A 5 13.24 -2.66 3.55
CA GLN A 5 13.66 -1.38 2.96
C GLN A 5 12.48 -0.57 2.39
N ASP A 6 11.39 -1.22 2.00
CA ASP A 6 10.19 -0.53 1.54
C ASP A 6 9.51 0.22 2.69
N ILE A 7 9.48 -0.40 3.87
CA ILE A 7 8.95 0.20 5.10
C ILE A 7 9.88 1.34 5.58
N GLU A 8 11.19 1.10 5.61
CA GLU A 8 12.18 2.13 5.91
C GLU A 8 12.07 3.34 4.97
N PHE A 9 11.83 3.09 3.68
CA PHE A 9 11.59 4.13 2.70
C PHE A 9 10.31 4.93 2.99
N LEU A 10 9.20 4.27 3.35
CA LEU A 10 7.97 4.97 3.74
C LEU A 10 8.19 5.91 4.93
N PHE A 11 8.92 5.48 5.95
CA PHE A 11 9.17 6.30 7.13
C PHE A 11 10.03 7.54 6.86
N LYS A 12 10.70 7.65 5.71
CA LYS A 12 11.38 8.90 5.29
C LYS A 12 10.42 10.05 5.03
N PHE A 13 9.13 9.76 4.82
CA PHE A 13 8.08 10.77 4.57
C PHE A 13 7.33 11.19 5.83
N GLN A 14 7.73 10.73 7.01
CA GLN A 14 7.10 11.15 8.26
C GLN A 14 7.28 12.65 8.50
N SER A 15 6.24 13.31 9.00
CA SER A 15 6.28 14.75 9.31
C SER A 15 5.50 15.05 10.60
N PRO A 16 6.11 14.80 11.78
CA PRO A 16 5.47 15.05 13.08
C PRO A 16 5.06 16.52 13.27
N PRO A 17 4.11 16.83 14.17
CA PRO A 17 3.46 15.89 15.10
C PRO A 17 2.34 15.07 14.44
N ASN A 18 1.65 15.65 13.44
CA ASN A 18 0.48 15.04 12.82
C ASN A 18 0.72 14.81 11.33
N PHE A 19 0.68 13.56 10.85
CA PHE A 19 0.86 13.23 9.43
C PHE A 19 0.10 11.99 9.02
N ALA A 20 -0.12 11.86 7.72
CA ALA A 20 -0.58 10.64 7.08
C ALA A 20 0.25 10.35 5.82
N ILE A 21 0.65 9.09 5.65
CA ILE A 21 1.29 8.58 4.45
C ILE A 21 0.39 7.47 3.92
N ILE A 22 -0.06 7.63 2.68
CA ILE A 22 -0.97 6.72 2.00
C ILE A 22 -0.22 6.09 0.84
N VAL A 23 -0.25 4.76 0.75
CA VAL A 23 0.18 4.00 -0.43
C VAL A 23 -1.05 3.33 -1.02
N PRO A 24 -1.45 3.65 -2.27
CA PRO A 24 -2.63 3.05 -2.88
C PRO A 24 -2.36 1.60 -3.33
N SER A 25 -3.42 0.86 -3.65
CA SER A 25 -3.33 -0.37 -4.43
C SER A 25 -2.83 -0.08 -5.85
N ARG A 26 -2.39 -1.12 -6.57
CA ARG A 26 -1.96 -1.00 -7.98
C ARG A 26 -3.07 -0.47 -8.87
N ARG A 27 -4.32 -0.83 -8.58
CA ARG A 27 -5.51 -0.41 -9.33
C ARG A 27 -6.04 0.95 -8.92
N PHE A 28 -5.47 1.57 -7.88
CA PHE A 28 -5.95 2.85 -7.33
C PHE A 28 -7.43 2.80 -6.93
N ASP A 29 -7.85 1.69 -6.34
CA ASP A 29 -9.19 1.49 -5.78
C ASP A 29 -9.13 1.17 -4.27
N GLY A 30 -7.93 0.91 -3.74
CA GLY A 30 -7.67 0.49 -2.38
C GLY A 30 -6.48 1.21 -1.75
N THR A 31 -6.19 0.91 -0.48
CA THR A 31 -5.03 1.40 0.28
C THR A 31 -4.22 0.24 0.81
N ASN A 32 -2.98 0.08 0.37
CA ASN A 32 -2.13 -1.04 0.76
C ASN A 32 -1.23 -0.73 1.95
N ALA A 33 -0.93 0.55 2.18
CA ALA A 33 -0.31 0.99 3.42
C ALA A 33 -0.86 2.33 3.86
N LEU A 34 -1.10 2.43 5.17
CA LEU A 34 -1.52 3.65 5.82
C LEU A 34 -0.67 3.86 7.07
N VAL A 35 0.21 4.86 7.04
CA VAL A 35 0.96 5.32 8.21
C VAL A 35 0.32 6.61 8.68
N ARG A 36 -0.02 6.71 9.97
CA ARG A 36 -0.61 7.93 10.53
C ARG A 36 -0.12 8.19 11.95
N MET A 37 0.00 9.47 12.27
CA MET A 37 0.26 9.98 13.60
C MET A 37 -0.61 11.22 13.83
N PRO A 38 -1.33 11.35 14.95
CA PRO A 38 -1.61 10.28 15.91
C PRO A 38 -2.45 9.14 15.30
N VAL A 39 -2.60 8.04 16.04
CA VAL A 39 -3.33 6.85 15.56
C VAL A 39 -4.80 7.13 15.25
N ASP A 40 -5.38 8.16 15.87
CA ASP A 40 -6.76 8.62 15.74
C ASP A 40 -6.92 9.83 14.79
N LEU A 41 -5.87 10.18 14.03
CA LEU A 41 -5.90 11.30 13.08
C LEU A 41 -7.10 11.22 12.12
N MET A 42 -7.47 10.01 11.71
CA MET A 42 -8.62 9.73 10.84
C MET A 42 -9.11 8.29 10.99
N GLU A 43 -10.36 8.04 10.63
CA GLU A 43 -10.93 6.69 10.53
C GLU A 43 -10.34 5.91 9.35
N THR A 44 -10.17 4.61 9.54
CA THR A 44 -9.73 3.70 8.47
C THR A 44 -10.93 3.29 7.62
N HIS A 45 -10.77 3.35 6.31
CA HIS A 45 -11.72 2.87 5.31
C HIS A 45 -11.08 1.75 4.49
N TYR A 46 -11.86 0.75 4.11
CA TYR A 46 -11.41 -0.37 3.29
C TYR A 46 -12.20 -0.38 1.98
N ASP A 47 -11.58 -0.90 0.91
CA ASP A 47 -12.14 -1.01 -0.45
C ASP A 47 -12.65 0.33 -1.01
N GLU A 48 -13.46 0.30 -2.08
CA GLU A 48 -14.25 1.43 -2.60
C GLU A 48 -13.56 2.80 -2.60
N ASP A 49 -12.46 2.95 -3.35
CA ASP A 49 -11.71 4.21 -3.45
C ASP A 49 -11.08 4.68 -2.12
N SER A 50 -10.79 3.76 -1.18
CA SER A 50 -10.29 4.08 0.17
C SER A 50 -9.07 5.01 0.18
N TYR A 51 -8.15 4.93 -0.78
CA TYR A 51 -6.99 5.84 -0.80
C TYR A 51 -7.41 7.31 -1.00
N ARG A 52 -8.46 7.56 -1.79
CA ARG A 52 -9.01 8.92 -1.98
C ARG A 52 -9.68 9.39 -0.72
N ILE A 53 -10.43 8.50 -0.05
CA ILE A 53 -11.07 8.82 1.23
C ILE A 53 -10.00 9.18 2.26
N HIS A 54 -8.99 8.34 2.45
CA HIS A 54 -7.85 8.60 3.34
C HIS A 54 -7.13 9.90 3.01
N MET A 55 -6.87 10.19 1.73
CA MET A 55 -6.21 11.44 1.35
C MET A 55 -7.07 12.66 1.71
N ARG A 56 -8.37 12.63 1.38
CA ARG A 56 -9.29 13.73 1.68
C ARG A 56 -9.49 13.92 3.18
N THR A 57 -9.60 12.85 3.96
CA THR A 57 -9.79 12.94 5.41
C THR A 57 -8.51 13.41 6.11
N ALA A 58 -7.34 12.91 5.69
CA ALA A 58 -6.05 13.38 6.20
C ALA A 58 -5.84 14.87 5.92
N GLN A 59 -6.10 15.34 4.69
CA GLN A 59 -5.94 16.74 4.30
C GLN A 59 -6.84 17.71 5.08
N LYS A 60 -7.98 17.24 5.60
CA LYS A 60 -8.85 18.01 6.51
C LYS A 60 -8.27 18.15 7.92
N LYS A 61 -7.35 17.27 8.31
CA LYS A 61 -6.82 17.14 9.68
C LYS A 61 -5.37 17.61 9.82
N THR A 62 -4.59 17.53 8.74
CA THR A 62 -3.19 17.97 8.70
C THR A 62 -2.78 18.41 7.29
N ARG A 63 -1.79 19.30 7.20
CA ARG A 63 -1.12 19.63 5.93
C ARG A 63 -0.09 18.57 5.52
N ASN A 64 0.30 17.69 6.44
CA ASN A 64 1.30 16.65 6.24
C ASN A 64 0.67 15.34 5.74
N ALA A 65 -0.14 15.40 4.69
CA ALA A 65 -0.72 14.24 4.03
C ALA A 65 0.08 13.96 2.75
N SER A 66 0.63 12.76 2.62
CA SER A 66 1.49 12.36 1.50
C SER A 66 0.93 11.11 0.82
N LEU A 67 0.85 11.15 -0.52
CA LEU A 67 0.60 9.97 -1.36
C LEU A 67 1.96 9.47 -1.88
N VAL A 68 2.34 8.25 -1.51
CA VAL A 68 3.66 7.69 -1.83
C VAL A 68 3.49 6.42 -2.66
N PHE A 69 4.29 6.32 -3.74
CA PHE A 69 4.25 5.19 -4.66
C PHE A 69 5.43 4.25 -4.41
N VAL A 70 5.16 3.11 -3.78
CA VAL A 70 6.15 2.04 -3.58
C VAL A 70 5.64 0.80 -4.29
N ARG A 71 6.20 0.49 -5.47
CA ARG A 71 5.74 -0.61 -6.34
C ARG A 71 5.49 -1.93 -5.60
N ARG A 72 6.36 -2.29 -4.64
CA ARG A 72 6.25 -3.53 -3.87
C ARG A 72 5.16 -3.52 -2.80
N ILE A 73 4.76 -2.34 -2.30
CA ILE A 73 3.68 -2.16 -1.33
C ILE A 73 2.34 -2.04 -2.05
N MET A 74 2.32 -1.33 -3.18
CA MET A 74 1.13 -1.21 -4.05
C MET A 74 0.67 -2.56 -4.64
N MET A 75 1.43 -3.64 -4.44
CA MET A 75 1.14 -4.96 -5.01
C MET A 75 0.56 -5.91 -3.96
N ASP A 76 -0.72 -5.75 -3.67
CA ASP A 76 -1.60 -6.73 -3.02
C ASP A 76 -2.09 -7.75 -4.05
N VAL A 77 -2.52 -8.92 -3.57
CA VAL A 77 -2.87 -10.08 -4.43
C VAL A 77 -4.28 -10.51 -4.10
N ASP A 78 -5.25 -9.92 -4.79
CA ASP A 78 -6.67 -10.14 -4.49
C ASP A 78 -7.40 -10.93 -5.59
N ASN A 79 -6.80 -11.05 -6.77
CA ASN A 79 -7.41 -11.70 -7.93
C ASN A 79 -6.37 -12.32 -8.85
N MET A 80 -6.86 -13.03 -9.86
CA MET A 80 -6.02 -13.74 -10.82
C MET A 80 -5.12 -12.82 -11.65
N ASP A 81 -5.53 -11.59 -11.93
CA ASP A 81 -4.68 -10.65 -12.70
C ASP A 81 -3.46 -10.23 -11.88
N ASP A 82 -3.61 -10.02 -10.58
CA ASP A 82 -2.48 -9.71 -9.69
C ASP A 82 -1.57 -10.92 -9.50
N LEU A 83 -2.15 -12.12 -9.42
CA LEU A 83 -1.38 -13.36 -9.40
C LEU A 83 -0.57 -13.54 -10.68
N ASN A 84 -1.20 -13.42 -11.85
CA ASN A 84 -0.54 -13.54 -13.16
C ASN A 84 0.60 -12.53 -13.28
N PHE A 85 0.35 -11.27 -12.91
CA PHE A 85 1.37 -10.23 -12.87
C PHE A 85 2.54 -10.61 -11.95
N LEU A 86 2.28 -11.19 -10.77
CA LEU A 86 3.35 -11.65 -9.88
C LEU A 86 4.18 -12.80 -10.47
N LEU A 87 3.54 -13.77 -11.11
CA LEU A 87 4.21 -14.92 -11.72
C LEU A 87 5.11 -14.47 -12.88
N GLU A 88 4.66 -13.54 -13.71
CA GLU A 88 5.46 -12.94 -14.80
C GLU A 88 6.73 -12.25 -14.30
N ASN A 89 6.66 -11.59 -13.14
CA ASN A 89 7.83 -10.91 -12.55
C ASN A 89 8.88 -11.88 -12.00
N ASN A 90 8.51 -13.14 -11.73
CA ASN A 90 9.36 -14.23 -11.24
C ASN A 90 10.37 -13.86 -10.12
N GLU A 91 9.98 -12.95 -9.22
CA GLU A 91 10.87 -12.47 -8.14
C GLU A 91 11.18 -13.56 -7.09
N LYS A 92 10.35 -14.61 -7.00
CA LYS A 92 10.55 -15.78 -6.11
C LYS A 92 10.17 -17.08 -6.83
N PRO A 93 11.11 -17.70 -7.57
CA PRO A 93 10.83 -18.88 -8.40
C PRO A 93 10.24 -20.06 -7.62
N GLU A 94 10.63 -20.26 -6.37
CA GLU A 94 10.10 -21.36 -5.54
C GLU A 94 8.62 -21.19 -5.20
N ILE A 95 8.14 -19.94 -5.08
CA ILE A 95 6.71 -19.67 -4.88
C ILE A 95 5.95 -19.88 -6.18
N VAL A 96 6.49 -19.40 -7.31
CA VAL A 96 5.92 -19.59 -8.66
C VAL A 96 5.72 -21.08 -8.94
N LYS A 97 6.78 -21.89 -8.79
CA LYS A 97 6.71 -23.36 -8.98
C LYS A 97 5.66 -24.02 -8.11
N ARG A 98 5.54 -23.61 -6.84
CA ARG A 98 4.56 -24.20 -5.91
C ARG A 98 3.13 -23.89 -6.35
N ILE A 99 2.88 -22.67 -6.81
CA ILE A 99 1.57 -22.24 -7.32
C ILE A 99 1.22 -23.01 -8.60
N GLU A 100 2.16 -23.11 -9.55
CA GLU A 100 1.97 -23.86 -10.79
C GLU A 100 1.73 -25.36 -10.55
N SER A 101 2.40 -25.97 -9.58
CA SER A 101 2.22 -27.39 -9.22
C SER A 101 0.91 -27.69 -8.47
N SER A 102 0.17 -26.65 -8.06
CA SER A 102 -1.10 -26.77 -7.32
C SER A 102 -2.34 -26.64 -8.22
N ASN A 103 -2.14 -26.38 -9.51
CA ASN A 103 -3.17 -26.34 -10.57
C ASN A 103 -3.08 -27.59 -11.46
#